data_AF-A0A2S0KSK4-F1
#
_entry.id   AF-A0A2S0KSK4-F1
#
_cell.length_a   1.000
_cell.length_b   1.000
_cell.length_c   1.000
_cell.angle_alpha   90.00
_cell.angle_beta   90.00
_cell.angle_gamma   90.00
#
_symmetry.space_group_name_H-M   'P 1'
#
loop_
_entity.id
_entity.type
_entity.pdbx_description
1 polymer ?
#
loop_
_entity_poly.entity_id
_entity_poly.type
_entity_poly.pdbx_seq_one_letter_code
_entity_poly.pdbx_strand_id
1 'polypeptide(L)'
;MRLPDNTIHAIYCHNDGYPGWTGAILGGFYKTEERVKALLALGALSQIWPKLEPDPGVPHTFINPQKDVTIAYHRDRGEPLRTGSVYATLEEFEKDAPESFWADYLYLFENGTWKFRQSYGESEWTELNVKVGEEN
;
A
#
# COMPACT_ATOMS: atom_id res chain seq x y z
N MET A 1 1.25 7.76 -3.00
CA MET A 1 0.24 8.84 -3.07
C MET A 1 0.88 10.06 -3.69
N ARG A 2 0.20 10.72 -4.64
CA ARG A 2 0.63 12.03 -5.14
C ARG A 2 0.29 13.11 -4.10
N LEU A 3 1.28 13.90 -3.72
CA LEU A 3 1.17 14.99 -2.75
C LEU A 3 0.81 16.32 -3.45
N PRO A 4 0.39 17.37 -2.71
CA PRO A 4 0.02 18.66 -3.30
C PRO A 4 1.13 19.36 -4.09
N ASP A 5 2.39 19.06 -3.80
CA ASP A 5 3.57 19.56 -4.52
C ASP A 5 3.94 18.70 -5.75
N ASN A 6 3.06 17.78 -6.14
CA ASN A 6 3.22 16.79 -7.21
C ASN A 6 4.26 15.69 -6.98
N THR A 7 4.96 15.67 -5.85
CA THR A 7 5.83 14.55 -5.49
C THR A 7 5.01 13.31 -5.15
N ILE A 8 5.64 12.13 -5.16
CA ILE A 8 4.98 10.85 -4.88
C ILE A 8 5.62 10.24 -3.63
N HIS A 9 4.83 10.08 -2.57
CA HIS A 9 5.24 9.34 -1.36
C HIS A 9 4.77 7.89 -1.46
N ALA A 10 5.70 6.93 -1.38
CA ALA A 10 5.40 5.50 -1.44
C ALA A 10 6.11 4.72 -0.33
N ILE A 11 5.46 3.64 0.11
CA ILE A 11 6.01 2.65 1.04
C ILE A 11 6.08 1.29 0.35
N TYR A 12 6.96 0.43 0.87
CA TYR A 12 7.10 -0.94 0.40
C TYR A 12 6.05 -1.89 1.01
N CYS A 13 5.55 -2.85 0.23
CA CYS A 13 4.72 -3.97 0.72
C CYS A 13 5.26 -5.29 0.14
N HIS A 14 5.56 -6.26 1.00
CA HIS A 14 6.28 -7.48 0.61
C HIS A 14 5.41 -8.55 -0.04
N ASN A 15 4.27 -8.86 0.57
CA ASN A 15 3.43 -9.98 0.16
C ASN A 15 2.21 -9.53 -0.65
N ASP A 16 1.80 -10.40 -1.58
CA ASP A 16 0.53 -10.31 -2.31
C ASP A 16 0.28 -8.97 -3.01
N GLY A 17 1.32 -8.43 -3.64
CA GLY A 17 1.28 -7.16 -4.36
C GLY A 17 0.36 -7.14 -5.59
N TYR A 18 -0.21 -8.28 -6.01
CA TYR A 18 -1.06 -8.36 -7.20
C TYR A 18 -2.44 -7.69 -6.99
N PRO A 19 -3.10 -7.23 -8.07
CA PRO A 19 -4.33 -6.42 -7.98
C PRO A 19 -5.50 -7.15 -7.31
N GLY A 20 -5.55 -8.48 -7.42
CA GLY A 20 -6.57 -9.32 -6.77
C GLY A 20 -6.48 -9.32 -5.24
N TRP A 21 -5.36 -8.90 -4.65
CA TRP A 21 -5.19 -8.79 -3.20
C TRP A 21 -4.92 -7.36 -2.76
N THR A 22 -3.69 -6.87 -2.95
CA THR A 22 -3.32 -5.50 -2.55
C THR A 22 -4.22 -4.48 -3.22
N GLY A 23 -4.48 -4.63 -4.52
CA GLY A 23 -5.40 -3.74 -5.22
C GLY A 23 -6.82 -3.78 -4.65
N ALA A 24 -7.39 -4.97 -4.46
CA ALA A 24 -8.72 -5.13 -3.89
C ALA A 24 -8.85 -4.47 -2.51
N ILE A 25 -7.83 -4.63 -1.65
CA ILE A 25 -7.81 -4.03 -0.31
C ILE A 25 -7.70 -2.50 -0.39
N LEU A 26 -6.80 -1.98 -1.21
CA LEU A 26 -6.62 -0.54 -1.40
C LEU A 26 -7.92 0.12 -1.90
N GLY A 27 -8.51 -0.42 -2.97
CA GLY A 27 -9.73 0.13 -3.56
C GLY A 27 -10.99 -0.09 -2.71
N GLY A 28 -11.06 -1.17 -1.93
CA GLY A 28 -12.19 -1.45 -1.05
C GLY A 28 -12.17 -0.63 0.24
N PHE A 29 -11.01 -0.51 0.87
CA PHE A 29 -10.89 -0.01 2.24
C PHE A 29 -10.13 1.31 2.34
N TYR A 30 -9.15 1.61 1.49
CA TYR A 30 -8.27 2.78 1.60
C TYR A 30 -8.67 3.91 0.65
N LYS A 31 -9.92 4.38 0.73
CA LYS A 31 -10.54 5.27 -0.27
C LYS A 31 -10.38 6.77 -0.02
N THR A 32 -9.87 7.18 1.14
CA THR A 32 -9.73 8.60 1.49
C THR A 32 -8.29 8.95 1.75
N GLU A 33 -7.93 10.20 1.48
CA GLU A 33 -6.58 10.72 1.72
C GLU A 33 -6.11 10.49 3.15
N GLU A 34 -6.98 10.68 4.15
CA GLU A 34 -6.67 10.46 5.56
C GLU A 34 -6.29 9.00 5.82
N ARG A 35 -7.02 8.06 5.20
CA ARG A 35 -6.77 6.63 5.39
C ARG A 35 -5.53 6.16 4.65
N VAL A 36 -5.24 6.73 3.48
CA VAL A 36 -3.99 6.47 2.75
C VAL A 36 -2.80 7.05 3.51
N LYS A 37 -2.90 8.25 4.08
CA LYS A 37 -1.86 8.83 4.94
C LYS A 37 -1.60 7.97 6.17
N ALA A 38 -2.65 7.45 6.81
CA ALA A 38 -2.51 6.56 7.96
C ALA A 38 -1.83 5.23 7.57
N LEU A 39 -2.09 4.69 6.38
CA LEU A 39 -1.36 3.54 5.84
C LEU A 39 0.13 3.86 5.61
N LEU A 40 0.43 5.00 4.97
CA LEU A 40 1.80 5.45 4.74
C LEU A 40 2.59 5.64 6.04
N ALA A 41 1.92 6.10 7.11
CA ALA A 41 2.53 6.31 8.41
C ALA A 41 3.01 5.02 9.10
N LEU A 42 2.48 3.85 8.72
CA LEU A 42 2.95 2.55 9.21
C LEU A 42 4.36 2.20 8.68
N GLY A 43 4.80 2.84 7.60
CA GLY A 43 6.05 2.54 6.92
C GLY A 43 6.00 1.23 6.12
N ALA A 44 7.14 0.56 5.97
CA ALA A 44 7.23 -0.68 5.20
C ALA A 44 6.35 -1.80 5.79
N LEU A 45 5.62 -2.48 4.91
CA LEU A 45 4.64 -3.50 5.25
C LEU A 45 5.12 -4.89 4.87
N SER A 46 4.74 -5.87 5.69
CA SER A 46 4.79 -7.27 5.28
C SER A 46 3.62 -7.59 4.35
N GLN A 47 2.41 -7.21 4.73
CA GLN A 47 1.19 -7.53 4.01
C GLN A 47 0.10 -6.52 4.40
N ILE A 48 -0.64 -6.04 3.41
CA ILE A 48 -1.76 -5.13 3.63
C ILE A 48 -3.05 -5.91 3.93
N TRP A 49 -3.90 -5.33 4.78
CA TRP A 49 -5.22 -5.85 5.14
C TRP A 49 -6.20 -4.70 5.42
N PRO A 50 -7.52 -4.95 5.52
CA PRO A 50 -8.54 -3.89 5.71
C PRO A 50 -8.35 -2.98 6.93
N LYS A 51 -7.96 -3.53 8.08
CA LYS A 51 -7.77 -2.78 9.33
C LYS A 51 -6.34 -2.25 9.42
N LEU A 52 -6.20 -0.99 9.81
CA LEU A 52 -4.89 -0.40 10.08
C LEU A 52 -4.34 -0.82 11.43
N GLU A 53 -5.16 -0.69 12.47
CA GLU A 53 -4.77 -0.94 13.85
C GLU A 53 -5.36 -2.25 14.37
N PRO A 54 -4.63 -2.95 15.26
CA PRO A 54 -5.17 -4.08 16.01
C PRO A 54 -6.25 -3.62 16.99
N ASP A 55 -7.17 -4.53 17.32
CA ASP A 55 -8.14 -4.31 18.38
C ASP A 55 -7.39 -4.20 19.73
N PRO A 56 -7.65 -3.16 20.53
CA PRO A 56 -6.91 -2.92 21.77
C PRO A 56 -7.16 -4.03 22.79
N GLY A 57 -6.11 -4.42 23.51
CA GLY A 57 -6.18 -5.47 24.54
C GLY A 57 -6.16 -6.90 23.99
N VAL A 58 -6.14 -7.09 22.67
CA VAL A 58 -5.92 -8.40 22.04
C VAL A 58 -4.47 -8.46 21.54
N PRO A 59 -3.71 -9.54 21.81
CA PRO A 59 -2.34 -9.65 21.31
C PRO A 59 -2.27 -9.55 19.78
N HIS A 60 -1.33 -8.74 19.29
CA HIS A 60 -0.99 -8.62 17.87
C HIS A 60 0.53 -8.61 17.75
N THR A 61 1.10 -9.52 16.95
CA THR A 61 2.54 -9.56 16.66
C THR A 61 2.76 -9.96 15.21
N PHE A 62 3.97 -9.77 14.69
CA PHE A 62 4.33 -10.23 13.34
C PHE A 62 4.08 -11.73 13.13
N ILE A 63 4.32 -12.56 14.16
CA ILE A 63 4.20 -14.02 14.09
C ILE A 63 2.76 -14.48 14.29
N ASN A 64 2.01 -13.77 15.12
CA ASN A 64 0.61 -14.04 15.41
C ASN A 64 -0.21 -12.76 15.21
N PRO A 65 -0.45 -12.35 13.95
CA PRO A 65 -1.21 -11.15 13.65
C PRO A 65 -2.69 -11.40 13.92
N GLN A 66 -3.38 -10.36 14.40
CA GLN A 66 -4.83 -10.36 14.42
C GLN A 66 -5.38 -10.42 12.99
N LYS A 67 -6.52 -11.10 12.84
CA LYS A 67 -7.19 -11.25 11.55
C LYS A 67 -7.51 -9.89 10.93
N ASP A 68 -7.28 -9.77 9.63
CA ASP A 68 -7.62 -8.60 8.81
C ASP A 68 -6.90 -7.30 9.22
N VAL A 69 -5.82 -7.38 10.02
CA VAL A 69 -4.99 -6.23 10.41
C VAL A 69 -3.72 -6.17 9.57
N THR A 70 -3.44 -5.00 9.00
CA THR A 70 -2.24 -4.74 8.17
C THR A 70 -1.01 -5.03 8.99
N ILE A 71 -0.04 -5.75 8.43
CA ILE A 71 1.18 -6.15 9.14
C ILE A 71 2.32 -5.22 8.74
N ALA A 72 2.78 -4.39 9.67
CA ALA A 72 3.84 -3.41 9.48
C ALA A 72 5.14 -3.88 10.13
N TYR A 73 6.26 -3.80 9.40
CA TYR A 73 7.54 -4.30 9.90
C TYR A 73 8.03 -3.54 11.14
N HIS A 74 7.82 -2.23 11.17
CA HIS A 74 8.17 -1.44 12.34
C HIS A 74 7.33 -1.84 13.56
N ARG A 75 6.01 -1.72 13.45
CA ARG A 75 5.08 -1.90 14.57
C ARG A 75 5.07 -3.35 15.09
N ASP A 76 5.08 -4.33 14.19
CA ASP A 76 4.74 -5.71 14.56
C ASP A 76 5.96 -6.62 14.70
N ARG A 77 7.08 -6.27 14.03
CA ARG A 77 8.34 -7.02 14.05
C ARG A 77 9.48 -6.27 14.77
N GLY A 78 9.28 -5.01 15.13
CA GLY A 78 10.27 -4.21 15.87
C GLY A 78 11.43 -3.69 15.02
N GLU A 79 11.28 -3.64 13.71
CA GLU A 79 12.31 -3.06 12.83
C GLU A 79 12.37 -1.54 12.93
N PRO A 80 13.46 -0.88 12.49
CA PRO A 80 13.46 0.56 12.33
C PRO A 80 12.31 1.05 11.43
N LEU A 81 11.68 2.16 11.79
CA LEU A 81 10.64 2.76 10.96
C LEU A 81 11.23 3.18 9.60
N ARG A 82 10.74 2.56 8.54
CA ARG A 82 11.06 2.92 7.16
C ARG A 82 9.83 3.58 6.55
N THR A 83 9.83 4.90 6.51
CA THR A 83 8.71 5.71 5.96
C THR A 83 8.61 5.64 4.43
N GLY A 84 9.46 4.86 3.77
CA GLY A 84 9.51 4.73 2.32
C GLY A 84 10.25 5.89 1.65
N SER A 85 9.93 6.12 0.38
CA SER A 85 10.62 7.06 -0.50
C SER A 85 9.68 8.15 -0.99
N VAL A 86 10.25 9.34 -1.25
CA VAL A 86 9.56 10.44 -1.92
C VAL A 86 10.24 10.67 -3.27
N TYR A 87 9.46 10.56 -4.34
CA TYR A 87 9.94 10.72 -5.72
C TYR A 87 9.47 12.06 -6.28
N ALA A 88 10.34 12.74 -7.02
CA ALA A 88 10.00 14.02 -7.64
C ALA A 88 9.09 13.81 -8.87
N THR A 89 9.25 12.67 -9.56
CA THR A 89 8.52 12.38 -10.78
C THR A 89 7.89 10.99 -10.77
N LEU A 90 6.91 10.79 -11.67
CA LEU A 90 6.32 9.47 -11.91
C LEU A 90 7.35 8.49 -12.49
N GLU A 91 8.25 8.97 -13.36
CA GLU A 91 9.31 8.16 -13.97
C GLU A 91 10.29 7.62 -12.93
N GLU A 92 10.72 8.45 -11.98
CA GLU A 92 11.57 8.01 -10.86
C GLU A 92 10.91 6.92 -10.02
N PHE A 93 9.61 7.09 -9.71
CA PHE A 93 8.85 6.09 -8.96
C PHE A 93 8.72 4.77 -9.73
N GLU A 94 8.43 4.84 -11.03
CA GLU A 94 8.30 3.67 -11.91
C GLU A 94 9.61 2.89 -12.05
N LYS A 95 10.73 3.61 -12.15
CA LYS A 95 12.06 3.01 -12.28
C LYS A 95 12.52 2.35 -10.99
N ASP A 96 12.30 2.99 -9.84
CA ASP A 96 12.83 2.52 -8.56
C ASP A 96 12.10 1.28 -8.03
N ALA A 97 10.81 1.11 -8.33
CA ALA A 97 10.03 -0.03 -7.86
C ALA A 97 10.62 -1.41 -8.23
N PRO A 98 10.91 -1.72 -9.51
CA PRO A 98 11.56 -2.99 -9.87
C PRO A 98 13.05 -3.02 -9.55
N GLU A 99 13.77 -1.89 -9.59
CA GLU A 99 15.23 -1.83 -9.41
C GLU A 99 15.65 -1.98 -7.94
N SER A 100 14.99 -1.27 -7.02
CA SER A 100 15.37 -1.23 -5.61
C SER A 100 14.55 -2.16 -4.72
N PHE A 101 13.32 -2.51 -5.14
CA PHE A 101 12.37 -3.24 -4.30
C PHE A 101 11.90 -4.56 -4.88
N TRP A 102 12.28 -4.89 -6.13
CA TRP A 102 11.75 -6.04 -6.87
C TRP A 102 10.21 -6.09 -6.82
N ALA A 103 9.58 -4.92 -6.79
CA ALA A 103 8.13 -4.83 -6.69
C ALA A 103 7.52 -5.13 -8.06
N ASP A 104 6.65 -6.13 -8.15
CA ASP A 104 5.97 -6.49 -9.40
C ASP A 104 4.87 -5.49 -9.81
N TYR A 105 4.35 -4.73 -8.84
CA TYR A 105 3.23 -3.80 -9.02
C TYR A 105 3.47 -2.48 -8.32
N LEU A 106 3.02 -1.39 -8.95
CA LEU A 106 2.96 -0.06 -8.36
C LEU A 106 1.50 0.35 -8.12
N TYR A 107 1.27 1.08 -7.04
CA TYR A 107 -0.03 1.66 -6.71
C TYR A 107 0.11 3.15 -6.44
N LEU A 108 -0.72 3.96 -7.09
CA LEU A 108 -0.74 5.41 -6.96
C LEU A 108 -2.14 5.87 -6.59
N PHE A 109 -2.26 6.48 -5.41
CA PHE A 109 -3.44 7.24 -5.02
C PHE A 109 -3.28 8.70 -5.45
N GLU A 110 -4.23 9.20 -6.24
CA GLU A 110 -4.32 10.60 -6.64
C GLU A 110 -5.79 10.98 -6.90
N ASN A 111 -6.19 12.19 -6.52
CA ASN A 111 -7.55 12.72 -6.76
C ASN A 111 -8.69 11.81 -6.27
N GLY A 112 -8.50 11.11 -5.14
CA GLY A 112 -9.52 10.24 -4.55
C GLY A 112 -9.58 8.82 -5.15
N THR A 113 -8.71 8.50 -6.11
CA THR A 113 -8.76 7.26 -6.85
C THR A 113 -7.43 6.52 -6.81
N TRP A 114 -7.47 5.20 -6.76
CA TRP A 114 -6.30 4.34 -6.93
C TRP A 114 -6.10 3.98 -8.40
N LYS A 115 -4.84 4.04 -8.83
CA LYS A 115 -4.37 3.46 -10.08
C LYS A 115 -3.29 2.44 -9.76
N PHE A 116 -3.14 1.44 -10.62
CA PHE A 116 -2.06 0.47 -10.53
C PHE A 116 -1.45 0.19 -11.90
N ARG A 117 -0.23 -0.34 -11.90
CA ARG A 117 0.42 -0.90 -13.09
C ARG A 117 1.35 -2.03 -12.68
N GLN A 118 1.71 -2.88 -13.65
CA GLN A 118 2.85 -3.77 -13.50
C GLN A 118 4.16 -2.99 -13.65
N SER A 119 5.16 -3.36 -12.86
CA SER A 119 6.49 -2.74 -12.90
C SER A 119 7.34 -3.25 -14.06
N TYR A 120 7.14 -4.51 -14.44
CA TYR A 120 7.87 -5.16 -15.52
C TYR A 120 7.03 -5.18 -16.80
N GLY A 121 7.68 -4.92 -17.93
CA GLY A 121 7.05 -4.92 -19.26
C GLY A 121 6.28 -3.63 -19.59
N GLU A 122 5.67 -3.62 -20.76
CA GLU A 122 4.81 -2.52 -21.21
C GLU A 122 3.45 -2.62 -20.50
N SER A 123 3.25 -1.78 -19.48
CA SER A 123 1.99 -1.67 -18.74
C SER A 123 1.61 -0.21 -18.58
N GLU A 124 0.34 0.09 -18.85
CA GLU A 124 -0.24 1.40 -18.59
C GLU A 124 -0.80 1.48 -17.16
N TRP A 125 -0.94 2.71 -16.65
CA TRP A 125 -1.67 2.96 -15.41
C TRP A 125 -3.16 2.71 -15.62
N THR A 126 -3.68 1.72 -14.89
CA THR A 126 -5.09 1.34 -14.93
C THR A 126 -5.78 1.78 -13.64
N GLU A 127 -6.95 2.40 -13.77
CA GLU A 127 -7.79 2.74 -12.63
C GLU A 127 -8.32 1.49 -11.92
N LEU A 128 -8.16 1.46 -10.60
CA LEU A 128 -8.54 0.34 -9.76
C LEU A 128 -10.03 0.43 -9.40
N ASN A 129 -10.85 -0.24 -10.21
CA ASN A 129 -12.30 -0.30 -10.03
C ASN A 129 -12.70 -1.50 -9.15
N VAL A 130 -12.89 -1.27 -7.85
CA VAL A 130 -13.37 -2.31 -6.93
C VAL A 130 -14.90 -2.22 -6.80
N LYS A 131 -15.61 -3.22 -7.31
CA LYS A 131 -17.04 -3.40 -7.03
C LYS A 131 -17.18 -4.20 -5.74
N VAL A 132 -17.51 -3.52 -4.64
CA VAL A 132 -17.93 -4.21 -3.42
C VAL A 132 -19.28 -4.85 -3.72
N GLY A 133 -19.37 -6.18 -3.69
CA GLY A 133 -20.66 -6.86 -3.80
C GLY A 133 -21.55 -6.41 -2.65
N GLU A 134 -22.80 -6.08 -2.95
CA GLU A 134 -23.81 -5.82 -1.92
C GLU A 134 -23.87 -7.06 -1.00
N GLU A 135 -23.67 -6.84 0.29
CA GLU A 135 -23.91 -7.89 1.29
C GLU A 135 -25.40 -8.24 1.22
N ASN A 136 -25.71 -9.50 0.85
CA ASN A 136 -27.06 -10.07 0.93
C ASN A 136 -27.44 -10.36 2.39
#